data_AF-A0A2W0AGK5-F1
#
_entry.id   AF-A0A2W0AGK5-F1
#
_cell.length_a   1.000
_cell.length_b   1.000
_cell.length_c   1.000
_cell.angle_alpha   90.00
_cell.angle_beta   90.00
_cell.angle_gamma   90.00
#
_symmetry.space_group_name_H-M   'P 1'
#
loop_
_entity.id
_entity.type
_entity.pdbx_description
1 polymer ?
#
loop_
_entity_poly.entity_id
_entity_poly.type
_entity_poly.pdbx_seq_one_letter_code
_entity_poly.pdbx_strand_id
1 'polypeptide(L)'
;MGVAVADYDNDGFPDLFVAGLHHGTLYHNNGNGTFTDVTVKSGLDASINRPDPQYGPFWEIAAVWVDANNDGLLDLFVVNYMQWAYSARSLCSFRGLADYCSPKLYKGQPNQLFLQ
;
A
#
# COMPACT_ATOMS: atom_id res chain seq x y z
N MET A 1 4.23 1.68 8.07
CA MET A 1 3.47 0.57 7.48
C MET A 1 2.27 0.33 8.36
N GLY A 2 1.15 -0.05 7.75
CA GLY A 2 -0.15 -0.17 8.42
C GLY A 2 -0.95 -1.33 7.82
N VAL A 3 -2.06 -1.64 8.47
CA VAL A 3 -3.02 -2.67 8.04
C VAL A 3 -4.41 -2.05 8.01
N ALA A 4 -5.21 -2.41 7.01
CA ALA A 4 -6.63 -2.09 6.94
C ALA A 4 -7.41 -3.41 6.91
N VAL A 5 -8.49 -3.47 7.68
CA VAL A 5 -9.30 -4.68 7.87
C VAL A 5 -10.74 -4.36 7.52
N ALA A 6 -11.33 -5.15 6.63
CA ALA A 6 -12.76 -5.11 6.29
C ALA A 6 -13.14 -6.39 5.54
N ASP A 7 -14.43 -6.69 5.49
CA ASP A 7 -15.02 -7.69 4.60
C ASP A 7 -15.24 -7.01 3.24
N TYR A 8 -14.23 -7.04 2.35
CA TYR A 8 -14.28 -6.22 1.12
C TYR A 8 -15.09 -6.90 0.02
N ASP A 9 -15.21 -8.23 0.05
CA ASP A 9 -15.94 -9.02 -0.94
C ASP A 9 -17.30 -9.53 -0.43
N ASN A 10 -17.74 -9.07 0.75
CA ASN A 10 -19.03 -9.35 1.37
C ASN A 10 -19.28 -10.85 1.61
N ASP A 11 -18.24 -11.61 1.91
CA ASP A 11 -18.33 -13.05 2.17
C ASP A 11 -18.60 -13.39 3.66
N GLY A 12 -18.61 -12.37 4.52
CA GLY A 12 -18.85 -12.46 5.95
C GLY A 12 -17.57 -12.63 6.79
N PHE A 13 -16.39 -12.61 6.18
CA PHE A 13 -15.11 -12.72 6.85
C PHE A 13 -14.25 -11.46 6.67
N PRO A 14 -13.57 -10.97 7.72
CA PRO A 14 -12.70 -9.81 7.59
C PRO A 14 -11.40 -10.19 6.87
N ASP A 15 -11.12 -9.49 5.77
CA ASP A 15 -9.90 -9.55 4.97
C ASP A 15 -8.86 -8.52 5.43
N LEU A 16 -7.63 -8.64 4.93
CA LEU A 16 -6.51 -7.78 5.33
C LEU A 16 -5.82 -7.17 4.12
N PHE A 17 -5.72 -5.85 4.09
CA PHE A 17 -4.72 -5.16 3.27
C PHE A 17 -3.53 -4.74 4.15
N VAL A 18 -2.33 -5.17 3.78
CA VAL A 18 -1.08 -4.86 4.47
C VAL A 18 -0.24 -3.93 3.60
N ALA A 19 -0.01 -2.70 4.06
CA ALA A 19 0.79 -1.70 3.36
C ALA A 19 2.29 -2.02 3.47
N GLY A 20 3.03 -1.90 2.37
CA GLY A 20 4.44 -2.30 2.31
C GLY A 20 5.35 -1.29 1.62
N LEU A 21 6.63 -1.65 1.52
CA LEU A 21 7.57 -0.93 0.67
C LEU A 21 7.61 -1.63 -0.69
N HIS A 22 7.17 -0.93 -1.74
CA HIS A 22 7.13 -1.43 -3.11
C HIS A 22 6.18 -2.62 -3.32
N HIS A 23 5.37 -2.97 -2.32
CA HIS A 23 4.49 -4.13 -2.34
C HIS A 23 3.49 -4.10 -1.18
N GLY A 24 2.30 -3.55 -1.42
CA GLY A 24 1.13 -3.82 -0.58
C GLY A 24 0.56 -5.22 -0.88
N THR A 25 -0.04 -5.87 0.11
CA THR A 25 -0.60 -7.23 -0.06
C THR A 25 -2.04 -7.28 0.42
N LEU A 26 -2.94 -7.79 -0.43
CA LEU A 26 -4.32 -8.08 -0.07
C LEU A 26 -4.48 -9.58 0.19
N TYR A 27 -4.97 -9.89 1.38
CA TYR A 27 -5.24 -11.24 1.85
C TYR A 27 -6.73 -11.44 2.03
N HIS A 28 -7.28 -12.39 1.27
CA HIS A 28 -8.65 -12.88 1.45
C HIS A 28 -8.70 -13.90 2.58
N ASN A 29 -9.67 -13.75 3.49
CA ASN A 29 -9.87 -14.64 4.63
C ASN A 29 -10.71 -15.86 4.24
N ASN A 30 -10.12 -17.05 4.26
CA ASN A 30 -10.82 -18.27 3.82
C ASN A 30 -11.84 -18.82 4.85
N GLY A 31 -12.13 -18.09 5.94
CA GLY A 31 -13.08 -18.48 6.99
C GLY A 31 -12.66 -19.64 7.89
N ASN A 32 -11.45 -20.17 7.70
CA ASN A 32 -10.93 -21.35 8.41
C ASN A 32 -9.60 -21.07 9.15
N GLY A 33 -9.29 -19.79 9.40
CA GLY A 33 -8.06 -19.35 10.04
C GLY A 33 -6.85 -19.27 9.09
N THR A 34 -7.08 -19.41 7.78
CA THR A 34 -6.04 -19.23 6.74
C THR A 34 -6.40 -18.07 5.82
N PHE A 35 -5.39 -17.55 5.13
CA PHE A 35 -5.53 -16.43 4.21
C PHE A 35 -4.93 -16.78 2.84
N THR A 36 -5.54 -16.24 1.79
CA THR A 36 -5.05 -16.36 0.41
C THR A 36 -4.56 -15.00 -0.07
N ASP A 37 -3.33 -14.92 -0.58
CA ASP A 37 -2.85 -13.71 -1.25
C ASP A 37 -3.60 -13.56 -2.59
N VAL A 38 -4.40 -12.50 -2.68
CA VAL A 38 -5.22 -12.17 -3.86
C VAL A 38 -4.75 -10.88 -4.53
N THR A 39 -3.57 -10.35 -4.17
CA THR A 39 -3.06 -9.04 -4.61
C THR A 39 -3.09 -8.91 -6.13
N VAL A 40 -2.54 -9.88 -6.86
CA VAL A 40 -2.54 -9.87 -8.34
C VAL A 40 -3.93 -10.06 -8.92
N LYS A 41 -4.74 -10.96 -8.33
CA LYS A 41 -6.10 -11.24 -8.80
C LYS A 41 -7.02 -10.03 -8.66
N SER A 42 -6.82 -9.22 -7.61
CA SER A 42 -7.57 -7.99 -7.32
C SER A 42 -7.13 -6.78 -8.16
N GLY A 43 -6.09 -6.89 -8.99
CA GLY A 43 -5.57 -5.76 -9.77
C GLY A 43 -4.78 -4.73 -8.95
N LEU A 44 -4.54 -4.99 -7.66
CA LEU A 44 -3.70 -4.17 -6.78
C LEU A 44 -2.20 -4.29 -7.10
N ASP A 45 -1.82 -5.22 -7.96
CA ASP A 45 -0.45 -5.35 -8.45
C ASP A 45 0.01 -4.17 -9.32
N ALA A 46 -0.83 -3.17 -9.57
CA ALA A 46 -0.40 -1.93 -10.20
C ALA A 46 0.76 -1.26 -9.44
N SER A 47 0.88 -1.38 -8.12
CA SER A 47 2.06 -0.89 -7.38
C SER A 47 3.30 -1.80 -7.50
N ILE A 48 3.13 -3.03 -7.98
CA ILE A 48 4.14 -4.11 -7.98
C ILE A 48 4.67 -4.41 -9.39
N ASN A 49 3.77 -4.57 -10.37
CA ASN A 49 4.06 -5.01 -11.73
C ASN A 49 3.96 -3.89 -12.78
N ARG A 50 3.34 -2.75 -12.44
CA ARG A 50 3.22 -1.58 -13.33
C ARG A 50 3.59 -0.29 -12.61
N PRO A 51 4.85 -0.13 -12.18
CA PRO A 51 5.29 1.07 -11.48
C PRO A 51 4.91 2.31 -12.29
N ASP A 52 4.42 3.32 -11.59
CA ASP A 52 3.99 4.56 -12.23
C ASP A 52 5.20 5.18 -12.97
N PRO A 53 5.06 5.63 -14.24
CA PRO A 53 6.18 6.17 -15.01
C PRO A 53 6.87 7.38 -14.37
N GLN A 54 6.13 8.15 -13.58
CA GLN A 54 6.60 9.35 -12.89
C GLN A 54 6.97 9.07 -11.42
N TYR A 55 6.33 8.09 -10.78
CA TYR A 55 6.43 7.82 -9.35
C TYR A 55 7.15 6.53 -8.94
N GLY A 56 7.42 5.63 -9.88
CA GLY A 56 8.04 4.34 -9.61
C GLY A 56 7.15 3.42 -8.78
N PRO A 57 7.73 2.39 -8.13
CA PRO A 57 6.99 1.56 -7.19
C PRO A 57 6.58 2.37 -5.96
N PHE A 58 5.36 2.15 -5.47
CA PHE A 58 4.81 2.91 -4.35
C PHE A 58 5.35 2.43 -3.00
N TRP A 59 5.50 3.36 -2.06
CA TRP A 59 5.72 3.02 -0.66
C TRP A 59 4.43 3.32 0.11
N GLU A 60 3.64 2.28 0.32
CA GLU A 60 2.38 2.36 1.06
C GLU A 60 2.64 2.46 2.58
N ILE A 61 1.98 3.39 3.27
CA ILE A 61 2.14 3.58 4.72
C ILE A 61 0.86 3.41 5.53
N ALA A 62 -0.30 3.59 4.90
CA ALA A 62 -1.62 3.41 5.51
C ALA A 62 -2.66 3.10 4.43
N ALA A 63 -3.80 2.55 4.84
CA ALA A 63 -4.95 2.36 3.97
C ALA A 63 -6.26 2.43 4.78
N VAL A 64 -7.37 2.62 4.08
CA VAL A 64 -8.72 2.56 4.65
C VAL A 64 -9.69 1.98 3.62
N TRP A 65 -10.67 1.22 4.13
CA TRP A 65 -11.80 0.70 3.36
C TRP A 65 -12.98 1.67 3.47
N VAL A 66 -13.58 2.02 2.35
CA VAL A 66 -14.71 2.95 2.27
C VAL A 66 -15.52 2.66 1.02
N ASP A 67 -16.85 2.66 1.10
CA ASP A 67 -17.71 2.70 -0.09
C ASP A 67 -17.71 4.14 -0.63
N ALA A 68 -16.83 4.43 -1.59
CA ALA A 68 -16.57 5.78 -2.07
C ALA A 68 -17.52 6.20 -3.20
N ASN A 69 -18.04 5.23 -3.96
CA ASN A 69 -18.92 5.45 -5.10
C ASN A 69 -20.41 5.12 -4.78
N ASN A 70 -20.71 4.63 -3.57
CA ASN A 70 -22.03 4.23 -3.09
C ASN A 70 -22.64 3.06 -3.90
N ASP A 71 -21.83 2.08 -4.28
CA ASP A 71 -22.26 0.85 -4.96
C ASP A 71 -22.52 -0.33 -3.99
N GLY A 72 -22.21 -0.14 -2.70
CA GLY A 72 -22.37 -1.17 -1.66
C GLY A 72 -21.20 -2.13 -1.54
N LEU A 73 -20.11 -1.93 -2.28
CA LEU A 73 -18.83 -2.62 -2.14
C LEU A 73 -17.82 -1.66 -1.49
N LEU A 74 -16.87 -2.23 -0.73
CA LEU A 74 -15.83 -1.42 -0.11
C LEU A 74 -14.68 -1.19 -1.10
N ASP A 75 -14.37 0.08 -1.33
CA ASP A 75 -13.21 0.53 -2.09
C ASP A 75 -12.00 0.68 -1.18
N LEU A 76 -10.81 0.56 -1.78
CA LEU A 76 -9.54 0.69 -1.04
C LEU A 76 -8.89 2.04 -1.34
N PHE A 77 -8.69 2.86 -0.31
CA PHE A 77 -7.86 4.06 -0.39
C PHE A 77 -6.50 3.80 0.27
N VAL A 78 -5.42 4.01 -0.48
CA VAL A 78 -4.04 3.77 -0.06
C VAL A 78 -3.26 5.07 0.02
N VAL A 79 -2.59 5.29 1.15
CA VAL A 79 -1.72 6.44 1.40
C VAL A 79 -0.27 6.06 1.11
N ASN A 80 0.33 6.78 0.17
CA ASN A 80 1.71 6.60 -0.24
C ASN A 80 2.61 7.68 0.38
N TYR A 81 3.89 7.34 0.59
CA TYR A 81 4.81 8.23 1.29
C TYR A 81 5.71 9.01 0.33
N MET A 82 6.75 8.34 -0.20
CA MET A 82 7.78 8.99 -0.99
C MET A 82 8.56 8.01 -1.85
N GLN A 83 9.11 8.51 -2.94
CA GLN A 83 9.98 7.76 -3.84
C GLN A 83 11.29 7.41 -3.14
N TRP A 84 11.40 6.16 -2.69
CA TRP A 84 12.57 5.65 -2.01
C TRP A 84 13.10 4.41 -2.72
N ALA A 85 14.42 4.36 -2.94
CA ALA A 85 15.12 3.19 -3.46
C ALA A 85 16.45 3.01 -2.75
N TYR A 86 16.79 1.76 -2.39
CA TYR A 86 18.02 1.45 -1.67
C TYR A 86 19.28 1.85 -2.44
N SER A 87 19.29 1.63 -3.76
CA SER A 87 20.42 1.96 -4.65
C SER A 87 20.68 3.46 -4.77
N ALA A 88 19.63 4.28 -4.63
CA ALA A 88 19.71 5.73 -4.71
C ALA A 88 19.68 6.39 -3.31
N ARG A 89 19.99 5.64 -2.25
CA ARG A 89 19.96 6.17 -0.89
C ARG A 89 21.00 7.30 -0.74
N SER A 90 20.55 8.42 -0.23
CA SER A 90 21.46 9.46 0.26
C SER A 90 22.03 9.04 1.61
N LEU A 91 23.32 9.31 1.84
CA LEU A 91 23.92 9.16 3.16
C LEU A 91 23.61 10.43 3.96
N CYS A 92 22.73 10.30 4.94
CA CYS A 92 22.39 11.39 5.83
C CYS A 92 23.07 11.22 7.18
N SER A 93 23.31 12.34 7.84
CA SER A 93 23.87 12.35 9.19
C SER A 93 23.19 13.41 10.03
N PHE A 94 23.07 13.11 11.32
CA PHE A 94 22.62 14.06 12.33
C PHE A 94 23.72 14.19 13.36
N ARG A 95 24.26 15.41 13.53
CA ARG A 95 25.38 15.70 14.44
C ARG A 95 26.62 14.82 14.21
N GLY A 96 26.91 14.51 12.94
CA GLY A 96 28.08 13.70 12.56
C GLY A 96 27.90 12.19 12.73
N LEU A 97 26.74 11.72 13.19
CA LEU A 97 26.38 10.31 13.25
C LEU A 97 25.52 9.94 12.04
N ALA A 98 25.73 8.75 11.48
CA ALA A 98 24.88 8.23 10.41
C ALA A 98 23.42 8.18 10.87
N ASP A 99 22.51 8.70 10.04
CA ASP A 99 21.09 8.81 10.35
C ASP A 99 20.26 8.61 9.07
N TYR A 100 18.95 8.41 9.23
CA TYR A 100 18.03 8.38 8.10
C TYR A 100 17.84 9.79 7.52
N CYS A 101 17.57 9.85 6.23
CA CYS A 101 17.33 11.11 5.55
C CYS A 101 15.95 11.67 5.90
N SER A 102 15.88 12.99 6.07
CA SER A 102 14.60 13.69 6.19
C SER A 102 13.72 13.38 4.97
N PRO A 103 12.41 13.11 5.16
CA PRO A 103 11.47 12.88 4.07
C PRO A 103 11.46 13.99 3.01
N LYS A 104 11.84 15.22 3.40
CA LYS A 104 11.94 16.38 2.50
C LYS A 104 12.98 16.22 1.38
N LEU A 105 13.89 15.26 1.50
CA LEU A 105 14.90 14.97 0.47
C LEU A 105 14.36 14.04 -0.63
N TYR A 106 13.16 13.49 -0.45
CA TYR A 106 12.53 12.57 -1.39
C TYR A 106 11.34 13.24 -2.08
N LYS A 107 11.05 12.80 -3.30
CA LYS A 107 9.85 13.21 -4.02
C LYS A 107 8.64 12.49 -3.42
N GLY A 108 7.59 13.23 -3.05
CA GLY A 108 6.34 12.64 -2.56
C GLY A 108 5.65 11.78 -3.64
N GLN A 109 4.88 10.80 -3.20
CA GLN A 109 4.07 9.94 -4.08
C GLN A 109 2.58 10.28 -3.94
N PRO A 110 1.78 10.21 -5.02
CA PRO A 110 0.34 10.38 -4.95
C PRO A 110 -0.31 9.22 -4.20
N ASN A 111 -1.42 9.50 -3.50
CA ASN A 111 -2.28 8.47 -2.93
C ASN A 111 -3.14 7.83 -4.02
N GLN A 112 -3.64 6.62 -3.76
CA GLN A 112 -4.39 5.83 -4.74
C GLN A 112 -5.77 5.46 -4.19
N LEU A 113 -6.78 5.48 -5.05
CA LEU A 113 -8.11 4.95 -4.79
C LEU A 113 -8.36 3.83 -5.79
N PHE A 114 -8.71 2.66 -5.29
CA PHE A 114 -9.08 1.49 -6.08
C PHE A 114 -10.57 1.23 -5.88
N LEU A 115 -11.33 1.39 -6.96
CA LEU A 115 -12.75 1.09 -6.97
C LEU A 115 -12.95 -0.40 -7.31
N GLN A 116 -13.92 -1.04 -6.66
CA GLN A 116 -14.36 -2.38 -7.04
C GLN A 116 -15.26 -2.41 -8.28
#